data_AF-A0A972B4T4-F1
#
_entry.id   AF-A0A972B4T4-F1
#
_cell.length_a   1.000
_cell.length_b   1.000
_cell.length_c   1.000
_cell.angle_alpha   90.00
_cell.angle_beta   90.00
_cell.angle_gamma   90.00
#
_symmetry.space_group_name_H-M   'P 1'
#
loop_
_entity.id
_entity.type
_entity.pdbx_description
1 polymer ?
#
loop_
_entity_poly.entity_id
_entity_poly.type
_entity_poly.pdbx_seq_one_letter_code
_entity_poly.pdbx_strand_id
1 'polypeptide(L)'
;MLKIKSFHRVVFICFLLIAIPFIAACSNRGKAVNPADWHYDCVVIYDALGGTVNSREIRETYYMKNSYLFKPSGTTSMLIEPVNDGYILTGWYTAKEDIVDNDGNTTGYSFKAEDRWDFDEDRVQGNLTLYARWIPQGKVSYVDASTGEVKFSKNITYDSPIQKLSGAIENLIAKDGYTFYGYFSDKECTMPYDFSDYMHADLLPTNKELYDQLYKEFPEYFREVVYEEVTEDDDERIQEDTSDLFINKLGYEIVTDDKSVRQKIRARKDEIIEEYIQNYMKNTAERTIYLKYVEGRYIRADSAEKLNSSGKYGFSGLDSSGNPVDGYILLNDIDFKGISMEMAGSFSGKIYGNGFKLKNITINDASRKLDTDTSKSAALFNSLDGAYIEDLTFENYTININVQPGIPVTVGALAMNANNTTLKNVTFDTLKINTGRGDDGSANYKISDLFVNGKNSILENVTGNNIEISASEYAHINSVLLPPEQE
;
A
#
# COMPACT_ATOMS: atom_id res chain seq x y z
N MET A 1 -37.28 60.64 -32.82
CA MET A 1 -35.90 60.74 -33.35
C MET A 1 -35.06 61.30 -32.20
N LEU A 2 -34.02 60.67 -31.68
CA LEU A 2 -33.06 59.72 -32.24
C LEU A 2 -32.85 58.50 -31.33
N LYS A 3 -32.34 57.45 -31.98
CA LYS A 3 -32.17 56.06 -31.54
C LYS A 3 -31.27 55.91 -30.31
N ILE A 4 -31.73 55.04 -29.41
CA ILE A 4 -30.95 54.38 -28.35
C ILE A 4 -29.76 53.67 -29.03
N LYS A 5 -28.54 54.04 -28.62
CA LYS A 5 -27.30 53.38 -29.06
C LYS A 5 -27.36 51.90 -28.67
N SER A 6 -27.20 51.05 -29.67
CA SER A 6 -27.19 49.60 -29.58
C SER A 6 -26.15 49.10 -28.59
N PHE A 7 -26.61 48.18 -27.74
CA PHE A 7 -25.91 47.35 -26.78
C PHE A 7 -24.97 46.36 -27.51
N HIS A 8 -23.94 46.84 -28.21
CA HIS A 8 -23.19 46.04 -29.20
C HIS A 8 -21.67 45.94 -29.01
N ARG A 9 -21.11 46.38 -27.89
CA ARG A 9 -19.68 46.20 -27.62
C ARG A 9 -19.45 46.04 -26.13
N VAL A 10 -19.67 44.84 -25.64
CA VAL A 10 -19.30 44.44 -24.28
C VAL A 10 -18.62 43.08 -24.41
N VAL A 11 -17.29 43.11 -24.31
CA VAL A 11 -16.42 42.05 -23.75
C VAL A 11 -16.72 40.63 -24.26
N PHE A 12 -16.09 40.24 -25.36
CA PHE A 12 -16.21 38.89 -25.94
C PHE A 12 -15.16 37.88 -25.42
N ILE A 13 -14.19 38.30 -24.60
CA ILE A 13 -13.11 37.42 -24.12
C ILE A 13 -13.60 36.49 -22.99
N CYS A 14 -14.62 36.89 -22.21
CA CYS A 14 -15.25 36.02 -21.20
C CYS A 14 -16.24 34.99 -21.79
N PHE A 15 -16.55 35.02 -23.09
CA PHE A 15 -17.58 34.18 -23.73
C PHE A 15 -17.07 32.88 -24.39
N LEU A 16 -15.76 32.60 -24.38
CA LEU A 16 -15.18 31.40 -25.01
C LEU A 16 -15.63 30.06 -24.37
N LEU A 17 -16.24 30.09 -23.17
CA LEU A 17 -16.64 28.91 -22.39
C LEU A 17 -18.09 28.95 -21.86
N ILE A 18 -18.94 29.90 -22.27
CA ILE A 18 -20.24 30.10 -21.62
C ILE A 18 -21.25 29.03 -22.06
N ALA A 19 -21.32 27.92 -21.34
CA ALA A 19 -22.48 27.04 -21.36
C ALA A 19 -23.62 27.70 -20.55
N ILE A 20 -24.83 27.79 -21.10
CA ILE A 20 -26.00 28.28 -20.35
C ILE A 20 -26.77 27.06 -19.81
N PRO A 21 -26.69 26.74 -18.51
CA PRO A 21 -27.52 25.70 -17.93
C PRO A 21 -28.96 26.22 -17.79
N PHE A 22 -29.85 25.86 -18.72
CA PHE A 22 -31.27 26.16 -18.55
C PHE A 22 -31.87 25.27 -17.44
N ILE A 23 -32.26 25.92 -16.34
CA ILE A 23 -33.09 25.32 -15.29
C ILE A 23 -34.53 25.39 -15.81
N ALA A 24 -35.12 24.24 -16.14
CA ALA A 24 -36.55 24.14 -16.37
C ALA A 24 -37.30 24.29 -15.01
N ALA A 25 -37.46 25.53 -14.55
CA ALA A 25 -38.38 25.90 -13.49
C ALA A 25 -39.39 26.91 -14.04
N CYS A 26 -40.68 26.58 -13.92
CA CYS A 26 -41.77 27.31 -14.56
C CYS A 26 -42.02 28.72 -13.98
N SER A 27 -42.38 29.64 -14.88
CA SER A 27 -43.08 30.94 -14.69
C SER A 27 -42.30 32.07 -14.00
N ASN A 28 -42.12 33.24 -14.62
CA ASN A 28 -43.18 34.16 -15.04
C ASN A 28 -42.84 34.97 -16.32
N ARG A 29 -43.85 35.10 -17.20
CA ARG A 29 -44.08 36.12 -18.24
C ARG A 29 -42.86 36.66 -19.02
N GLY A 30 -42.66 36.11 -20.22
CA GLY A 30 -42.06 36.83 -21.35
C GLY A 30 -41.11 36.00 -22.20
N LYS A 31 -41.66 35.15 -23.08
CA LYS A 31 -40.98 34.22 -24.02
C LYS A 31 -40.05 33.20 -23.34
N ALA A 32 -40.23 31.92 -23.66
CA ALA A 32 -39.20 30.94 -23.39
C ALA A 32 -37.92 31.44 -24.09
N VAL A 33 -36.85 31.63 -23.33
CA VAL A 33 -35.56 32.05 -23.91
C VAL A 33 -35.10 30.92 -24.82
N ASN A 34 -34.98 31.19 -26.12
CA ASN A 34 -34.44 30.25 -27.09
C ASN A 34 -32.92 30.47 -27.16
N PRO A 35 -32.07 29.49 -26.78
CA PRO A 35 -30.62 29.63 -26.86
C PRO A 35 -30.12 30.06 -28.26
N ALA A 36 -30.82 29.65 -29.31
CA ALA A 36 -30.53 30.04 -30.69
C ALA A 36 -30.62 31.56 -30.92
N ASP A 37 -31.48 32.28 -30.17
CA ASP A 37 -31.57 33.74 -30.26
C ASP A 37 -30.27 34.42 -29.81
N TRP A 38 -29.38 33.71 -29.12
CA TRP A 38 -28.07 34.16 -28.63
C TRP A 38 -26.90 33.42 -29.31
N HIS A 39 -27.13 32.81 -30.47
CA HIS A 39 -26.13 32.05 -31.26
C HIS A 39 -25.69 30.72 -30.65
N TYR A 40 -26.39 30.21 -29.63
CA TYR A 40 -26.18 28.87 -29.07
C TYR A 40 -27.00 27.84 -29.84
N ASP A 41 -26.65 27.64 -31.10
CA ASP A 41 -27.42 26.84 -32.06
C ASP A 41 -27.11 25.34 -32.00
N CYS A 42 -26.03 24.94 -31.32
CA CYS A 42 -25.60 23.55 -31.26
C CYS A 42 -26.03 22.90 -29.94
N VAL A 43 -26.76 21.79 -30.05
CA VAL A 43 -27.17 20.98 -28.90
C VAL A 43 -26.13 19.90 -28.63
N VAL A 44 -25.64 19.85 -27.40
CA VAL A 44 -24.66 18.86 -26.95
C VAL A 44 -25.27 18.04 -25.84
N ILE A 45 -25.30 16.73 -26.05
CA ILE A 45 -25.87 15.77 -25.12
C ILE A 45 -24.71 15.06 -24.42
N TYR A 46 -24.63 15.16 -23.10
CA TYR A 46 -23.76 14.36 -22.26
C TYR A 46 -24.55 13.17 -21.74
N ASP A 47 -24.32 11.99 -22.31
CA ASP A 47 -24.89 10.71 -21.89
C ASP A 47 -23.91 10.00 -20.94
N ALA A 48 -24.31 9.88 -19.68
CA ALA A 48 -23.50 9.33 -18.62
C ALA A 48 -23.43 7.79 -18.63
N LEU A 49 -24.19 7.10 -19.49
CA LEU A 49 -24.15 5.63 -19.67
C LEU A 49 -24.05 4.82 -18.37
N GLY A 50 -25.13 4.83 -17.58
CA GLY A 50 -25.21 4.14 -16.29
C GLY A 50 -24.73 4.99 -15.10
N GLY A 51 -23.97 6.05 -15.34
CA GLY A 51 -23.68 7.09 -14.36
C GLY A 51 -24.74 8.20 -14.34
N THR A 52 -24.45 9.28 -13.60
CA THR A 52 -25.25 10.51 -13.62
C THR A 52 -24.39 11.77 -13.68
N VAL A 53 -24.80 12.74 -14.51
CA VAL A 53 -24.31 14.12 -14.56
C VAL A 53 -25.39 15.03 -13.96
N ASN A 54 -25.08 15.82 -12.93
CA ASN A 54 -26.06 16.65 -12.23
C ASN A 54 -27.33 15.86 -11.81
N SER A 55 -27.13 14.63 -11.33
CA SER A 55 -28.20 13.70 -10.93
C SER A 55 -29.14 13.27 -12.06
N ARG A 56 -28.69 13.30 -13.33
CA ARG A 56 -29.42 12.80 -14.50
C ARG A 56 -28.51 11.91 -15.34
N GLU A 57 -29.07 10.89 -15.97
CA GLU A 57 -28.32 10.04 -16.92
C GLU A 57 -27.92 10.83 -18.16
N ILE A 58 -28.80 11.71 -18.63
CA ILE A 58 -28.56 12.54 -19.82
C ILE A 58 -28.66 14.02 -19.45
N ARG A 59 -27.65 14.78 -19.88
CA ARG A 59 -27.59 16.23 -19.72
C ARG A 59 -27.46 16.93 -21.07
N GLU A 60 -28.49 17.68 -21.43
CA GLU A 60 -28.50 18.52 -22.64
C GLU A 60 -27.97 19.93 -22.32
N THR A 61 -27.07 20.45 -23.14
CA THR A 61 -26.53 21.81 -23.06
C THR A 61 -26.42 22.44 -24.45
N TYR A 62 -26.25 23.76 -24.50
CA TYR A 62 -26.23 24.53 -25.75
C TYR A 62 -24.91 25.28 -25.88
N TYR A 63 -24.31 25.22 -27.07
CA TYR A 63 -23.02 25.82 -27.41
C TYR A 63 -23.09 26.60 -28.72
N MET A 64 -22.17 27.56 -28.89
CA MET A 64 -21.99 28.24 -30.17
C MET A 64 -21.24 27.34 -31.14
N LYS A 65 -21.53 27.47 -32.44
CA LYS A 65 -20.70 26.82 -33.45
C LYS A 65 -19.27 27.34 -33.37
N ASN A 66 -18.31 26.44 -33.51
CA ASN A 66 -16.88 26.66 -33.40
C ASN A 66 -16.37 27.02 -31.98
N SER A 67 -17.19 26.83 -30.93
CA SER A 67 -16.73 26.99 -29.55
C SER A 67 -16.06 25.73 -29.01
N TYR A 68 -15.28 25.91 -27.94
CA TYR A 68 -14.86 24.81 -27.07
C TYR A 68 -16.06 24.25 -26.30
N LEU A 69 -15.91 23.00 -25.83
CA LEU A 69 -16.80 22.42 -24.83
C LEU A 69 -16.27 22.62 -23.42
N PHE A 70 -17.19 22.80 -22.49
CA PHE A 70 -16.85 22.77 -21.08
C PHE A 70 -16.72 21.31 -20.64
N LYS A 71 -15.50 20.89 -20.28
CA LYS A 71 -15.29 19.57 -19.67
C LYS A 71 -16.12 19.50 -18.38
N PRO A 72 -16.95 18.46 -18.18
CA PRO A 72 -17.68 18.28 -16.93
C PRO A 72 -16.71 18.19 -15.73
N SER A 73 -16.57 19.28 -14.97
CA SER A 73 -15.62 19.41 -13.84
C SER A 73 -16.03 20.46 -12.81
N GLY A 74 -17.22 21.09 -12.96
CA GLY A 74 -17.67 22.20 -12.12
C GLY A 74 -18.25 21.79 -10.77
N THR A 75 -18.69 22.78 -9.98
CA THR A 75 -19.45 22.58 -8.73
C THR A 75 -20.94 22.38 -9.01
N THR A 76 -21.73 21.95 -8.02
CA THR A 76 -23.13 21.44 -8.11
C THR A 76 -24.13 22.22 -8.99
N SER A 77 -23.88 23.51 -9.26
CA SER A 77 -24.73 24.38 -10.08
C SER A 77 -24.29 24.49 -11.55
N MET A 78 -23.13 23.95 -11.92
CA MET A 78 -22.57 23.88 -13.28
C MET A 78 -22.54 22.42 -13.77
N LEU A 79 -22.12 22.19 -15.02
CA LEU A 79 -21.90 20.83 -15.55
C LEU A 79 -20.81 20.13 -14.72
N ILE A 80 -21.23 19.19 -13.86
CA ILE A 80 -20.33 18.49 -12.93
C ILE A 80 -19.76 17.24 -13.57
N GLU A 81 -18.60 16.80 -13.10
CA GLU A 81 -18.07 15.48 -13.45
C GLU A 81 -19.11 14.40 -13.09
N PRO A 82 -19.43 13.48 -14.02
CA PRO A 82 -20.39 12.43 -13.73
C PRO A 82 -19.89 11.52 -12.62
N VAL A 83 -20.84 10.88 -11.94
CA VAL A 83 -20.57 9.84 -10.95
C VAL A 83 -21.23 8.54 -11.34
N ASN A 84 -20.51 7.43 -11.14
CA ASN A 84 -21.01 6.07 -11.31
C ASN A 84 -20.40 5.20 -10.20
N ASP A 85 -21.23 4.65 -9.32
CA ASP A 85 -20.75 3.97 -8.11
C ASP A 85 -19.92 2.73 -8.44
N GLY A 86 -18.71 2.65 -7.92
CA GLY A 86 -17.75 1.59 -8.23
C GLY A 86 -17.01 1.75 -9.58
N TYR A 87 -17.18 2.86 -10.29
CA TYR A 87 -16.51 3.13 -11.56
C TYR A 87 -15.83 4.51 -11.58
N ILE A 88 -14.85 4.67 -12.47
CA ILE A 88 -14.15 5.94 -12.69
C ILE A 88 -14.30 6.36 -14.16
N LEU A 89 -14.53 7.64 -14.40
CA LEU A 89 -14.62 8.21 -15.73
C LEU A 89 -13.24 8.26 -16.38
N THR A 90 -13.12 7.73 -17.60
CA THR A 90 -11.87 7.74 -18.38
C THR A 90 -11.87 8.77 -19.50
N GLY A 91 -13.05 9.24 -19.91
CA GLY A 91 -13.22 10.21 -20.99
C GLY A 91 -14.63 10.23 -21.54
N TRP A 92 -14.80 11.06 -22.57
CA TRP A 92 -16.04 11.24 -23.33
C TRP A 92 -15.78 10.86 -24.78
N TYR A 93 -16.73 10.18 -25.41
CA TYR A 93 -16.58 9.66 -26.76
C TYR A 93 -17.79 10.04 -27.62
N THR A 94 -17.55 10.27 -28.91
CA THR A 94 -18.60 10.67 -29.88
C THR A 94 -19.38 9.48 -30.44
N ALA A 95 -18.86 8.27 -30.28
CA ALA A 95 -19.50 7.03 -30.66
C ALA A 95 -19.23 5.93 -29.61
N LYS A 96 -20.09 4.91 -29.64
CA LYS A 96 -19.98 3.69 -28.81
C LYS A 96 -20.51 2.49 -29.60
N GLU A 97 -20.04 1.31 -29.24
CA GLU A 97 -20.60 0.04 -29.69
C GLU A 97 -21.22 -0.69 -28.48
N ASP A 98 -22.45 -1.21 -28.65
CA ASP A 98 -23.17 -1.90 -27.59
C ASP A 98 -22.69 -3.34 -27.46
N ILE A 99 -22.31 -3.72 -26.23
CA ILE A 99 -21.99 -5.10 -25.88
C ILE A 99 -23.26 -5.74 -25.36
N VAL A 100 -23.76 -6.77 -26.03
CA VAL A 100 -25.01 -7.46 -25.67
C VAL A 100 -24.76 -8.89 -25.20
N ASP A 101 -25.56 -9.36 -24.25
CA ASP A 101 -25.57 -10.77 -23.84
C ASP A 101 -26.29 -11.66 -24.88
N ASN A 102 -26.34 -12.97 -24.61
CA ASN A 102 -27.02 -13.95 -25.47
C ASN A 102 -28.54 -13.70 -25.61
N ASP A 103 -29.13 -12.92 -24.70
CA ASP A 103 -30.55 -12.57 -24.69
C ASP A 103 -30.81 -11.21 -25.36
N GLY A 104 -29.76 -10.53 -25.83
CA GLY A 104 -29.83 -9.24 -26.52
C GLY A 104 -29.87 -8.03 -25.58
N ASN A 105 -29.63 -8.20 -24.28
CA ASN A 105 -29.57 -7.09 -23.32
C ASN A 105 -28.18 -6.46 -23.33
N THR A 106 -28.11 -5.12 -23.31
CA THR A 106 -26.85 -4.40 -23.19
C THR A 106 -26.21 -4.65 -21.83
N THR A 107 -25.01 -5.22 -21.85
CA THR A 107 -24.17 -5.52 -20.67
C THR A 107 -22.98 -4.58 -20.52
N GLY A 108 -22.68 -3.80 -21.56
CA GLY A 108 -21.62 -2.81 -21.53
C GLY A 108 -21.47 -2.07 -22.84
N TYR A 109 -20.41 -1.26 -22.92
CA TYR A 109 -20.10 -0.44 -24.09
C TYR A 109 -18.61 -0.54 -24.41
N SER A 110 -18.27 -0.63 -25.70
CA SER A 110 -16.89 -0.47 -26.19
C SER A 110 -16.71 0.84 -26.94
N PHE A 111 -15.50 1.38 -26.88
CA PHE A 111 -15.14 2.68 -27.42
C PHE A 111 -13.83 2.58 -28.19
N LYS A 112 -13.71 3.34 -29.28
CA LYS A 112 -12.48 3.44 -30.06
C LYS A 112 -11.73 4.70 -29.68
N ALA A 113 -10.40 4.62 -29.71
CA ALA A 113 -9.54 5.74 -29.32
C ALA A 113 -9.81 6.98 -30.19
N GLU A 114 -10.03 6.78 -31.50
CA GLU A 114 -10.32 7.83 -32.47
C GLU A 114 -11.66 8.56 -32.24
N ASP A 115 -12.59 7.96 -31.50
CA ASP A 115 -13.89 8.57 -31.20
C ASP A 115 -13.83 9.45 -29.93
N ARG A 116 -12.68 9.49 -29.24
CA ARG A 116 -12.49 10.27 -28.01
C ARG A 116 -12.63 11.75 -28.31
N TRP A 117 -13.47 12.44 -27.54
CA TRP A 117 -13.61 13.88 -27.59
C TRP A 117 -12.46 14.57 -26.85
N ASP A 118 -11.85 15.54 -27.51
CA ASP A 118 -10.80 16.38 -26.97
C ASP A 118 -11.33 17.73 -26.47
N PHE A 119 -11.28 17.97 -25.17
CA PHE A 119 -11.71 19.26 -24.64
C PHE A 119 -10.70 20.39 -24.91
N ASP A 120 -9.45 20.07 -25.27
CA ASP A 120 -8.39 21.03 -25.52
C ASP A 120 -8.25 21.42 -26.99
N GLU A 121 -8.71 20.57 -27.92
CA GLU A 121 -8.62 20.78 -29.36
C GLU A 121 -9.98 20.83 -30.06
N ASP A 122 -10.92 19.94 -29.73
CA ASP A 122 -12.14 19.78 -30.52
C ASP A 122 -13.09 20.97 -30.37
N ARG A 123 -13.78 21.26 -31.48
CA ARG A 123 -14.73 22.37 -31.62
C ARG A 123 -16.10 21.87 -31.99
N VAL A 124 -17.12 22.50 -31.42
CA VAL A 124 -18.51 22.18 -31.74
C VAL A 124 -18.83 22.58 -33.18
N GLN A 125 -19.08 21.62 -34.08
CA GLN A 125 -19.43 21.92 -35.48
C GLN A 125 -20.94 21.84 -35.76
N GLY A 126 -21.70 21.26 -34.83
CA GLY A 126 -23.14 21.03 -34.90
C GLY A 126 -23.63 20.26 -33.67
N ASN A 127 -24.83 19.67 -33.76
CA ASN A 127 -25.34 18.83 -32.68
C ASN A 127 -24.45 17.60 -32.46
N LEU A 128 -24.21 17.27 -31.20
CA LEU A 128 -23.28 16.21 -30.80
C LEU A 128 -23.82 15.45 -29.59
N THR A 129 -23.54 14.15 -29.53
CA THR A 129 -23.70 13.36 -28.31
C THR A 129 -22.33 12.87 -27.85
N LEU A 130 -22.04 13.05 -26.57
CA LEU A 130 -20.86 12.58 -25.88
C LEU A 130 -21.28 11.50 -24.89
N TYR A 131 -20.61 10.36 -24.98
CA TYR A 131 -20.83 9.16 -24.19
C TYR A 131 -19.72 9.00 -23.16
N ALA A 132 -20.08 8.89 -21.88
CA ALA A 132 -19.12 8.66 -20.81
C ALA A 132 -18.57 7.23 -20.87
N ARG A 133 -17.24 7.09 -20.85
CA ARG A 133 -16.58 5.79 -20.72
C ARG A 133 -16.14 5.54 -19.28
N TRP A 134 -16.63 4.45 -18.72
CA TRP A 134 -16.35 4.01 -17.36
C TRP A 134 -15.42 2.80 -17.35
N ILE A 135 -14.54 2.74 -16.36
CA ILE A 135 -13.85 1.50 -15.99
C ILE A 135 -14.04 1.20 -14.50
N PRO A 136 -13.95 -0.07 -14.07
CA PRO A 136 -14.05 -0.41 -12.65
C PRO A 136 -13.02 0.34 -11.81
N GLN A 137 -13.47 0.88 -10.68
CA GLN A 137 -12.59 1.48 -9.67
C GLN A 137 -11.74 0.39 -9.03
N GLY A 138 -10.41 0.60 -9.04
CA GLY A 138 -9.48 -0.27 -8.35
C GLY A 138 -9.85 -0.47 -6.89
N LYS A 139 -9.89 -1.73 -6.42
CA LYS A 139 -10.33 -2.08 -5.06
C LYS A 139 -9.42 -3.15 -4.47
N VAL A 140 -9.16 -3.02 -3.17
CA VAL A 140 -8.49 -4.04 -2.36
C VAL A 140 -9.44 -4.55 -1.28
N SER A 141 -9.50 -5.87 -1.14
CA SER A 141 -10.30 -6.59 -0.14
C SER A 141 -9.38 -7.33 0.83
N TYR A 142 -9.59 -7.12 2.12
CA TYR A 142 -8.91 -7.83 3.20
C TYR A 142 -9.85 -8.89 3.75
N VAL A 143 -9.48 -10.15 3.55
CA VAL A 143 -10.36 -11.31 3.72
C VAL A 143 -9.83 -12.19 4.83
N ASP A 144 -10.69 -12.62 5.76
CA ASP A 144 -10.32 -13.67 6.71
C ASP A 144 -10.05 -14.97 5.95
N ALA A 145 -8.80 -15.44 6.02
CA ALA A 145 -8.35 -16.62 5.28
C ALA A 145 -9.15 -17.89 5.61
N SER A 146 -9.62 -18.00 6.86
CA SER A 146 -10.32 -19.17 7.38
C SER A 146 -11.78 -19.23 6.93
N THR A 147 -12.46 -18.08 6.86
CA THR A 147 -13.90 -18.02 6.55
C THR A 147 -14.19 -17.57 5.11
N GLY A 148 -13.27 -16.86 4.47
CA GLY A 148 -13.51 -16.17 3.20
C GLY A 148 -14.32 -14.88 3.34
N GLU A 149 -14.59 -14.42 4.55
CA GLU A 149 -15.34 -13.19 4.82
C GLU A 149 -14.48 -11.95 4.54
N VAL A 150 -15.01 -11.00 3.76
CA VAL A 150 -14.36 -9.69 3.57
C VAL A 150 -14.51 -8.89 4.87
N LYS A 151 -13.41 -8.72 5.61
CA LYS A 151 -13.37 -7.97 6.88
C LYS A 151 -13.26 -6.47 6.65
N PHE A 152 -12.58 -6.07 5.57
CA PHE A 152 -12.42 -4.67 5.20
C PHE A 152 -12.21 -4.56 3.69
N SER A 153 -12.69 -3.48 3.07
CA SER A 153 -12.37 -3.20 1.69
C SER A 153 -12.31 -1.69 1.45
N LYS A 154 -11.48 -1.27 0.50
CA LYS A 154 -11.38 0.14 0.12
C LYS A 154 -11.03 0.31 -1.35
N ASN A 155 -11.40 1.46 -1.88
CA ASN A 155 -10.94 1.91 -3.19
C ASN A 155 -9.45 2.24 -3.11
N ILE A 156 -8.74 1.93 -4.18
CA ILE A 156 -7.32 2.23 -4.34
C ILE A 156 -7.22 3.59 -5.05
N THR A 157 -6.61 4.54 -4.36
CA THR A 157 -6.32 5.89 -4.89
C THR A 157 -4.86 6.23 -4.65
N TYR A 158 -4.37 7.31 -5.24
CA TYR A 158 -3.02 7.83 -5.01
C TYR A 158 -2.78 8.07 -3.51
N ASP A 159 -3.73 8.73 -2.84
CA ASP A 159 -3.66 9.04 -1.39
C ASP A 159 -3.96 7.85 -0.49
N SER A 160 -4.50 6.75 -1.04
CA SER A 160 -4.89 5.55 -0.29
C SER A 160 -4.45 4.28 -1.01
N PRO A 161 -3.12 4.06 -1.16
CA PRO A 161 -2.59 2.87 -1.80
C PRO A 161 -2.83 1.62 -0.94
N ILE A 162 -2.53 0.45 -1.48
CA ILE A 162 -2.58 -0.81 -0.73
C ILE A 162 -1.53 -0.76 0.38
N GLN A 163 -1.94 -0.95 1.64
CA GLN A 163 -1.08 -0.84 2.81
C GLN A 163 -1.55 -1.72 3.95
N LYS A 164 -0.72 -1.89 4.99
CA LYS A 164 -1.14 -2.52 6.25
C LYS A 164 -2.31 -1.72 6.85
N LEU A 165 -3.25 -2.42 7.47
CA LEU A 165 -4.37 -1.78 8.13
C LEU A 165 -3.88 -0.99 9.36
N SER A 166 -4.52 0.15 9.62
CA SER A 166 -4.22 0.91 10.83
C SER A 166 -4.67 0.14 12.06
N GLY A 167 -4.05 0.40 13.22
CA GLY A 167 -4.44 -0.26 14.48
C GLY A 167 -5.93 -0.08 14.83
N ALA A 168 -6.55 1.02 14.42
CA ALA A 168 -7.99 1.24 14.59
C ALA A 168 -8.84 0.26 13.76
N ILE A 169 -8.43 -0.01 12.51
CA ILE A 169 -9.11 -0.98 11.66
C ILE A 169 -8.80 -2.41 12.12
N GLU A 170 -7.54 -2.72 12.49
CA GLU A 170 -7.18 -4.03 13.05
C GLU A 170 -8.03 -4.36 14.30
N ASN A 171 -8.30 -3.38 15.16
CA ASN A 171 -9.20 -3.55 16.30
C ASN A 171 -10.67 -3.77 15.90
N LEU A 172 -11.15 -3.10 14.84
CA LEU A 172 -12.52 -3.26 14.35
C LEU A 172 -12.75 -4.66 13.76
N ILE A 173 -11.72 -5.26 13.17
CA ILE A 173 -11.77 -6.59 12.57
C ILE A 173 -11.20 -7.68 13.49
N ALA A 174 -11.00 -7.38 14.77
CA ALA A 174 -10.51 -8.34 15.74
C ALA A 174 -11.51 -9.51 15.92
N LYS A 175 -10.98 -10.68 16.29
CA LYS A 175 -11.76 -11.90 16.49
C LYS A 175 -11.55 -12.41 17.91
N ASP A 176 -12.65 -12.60 18.65
CA ASP A 176 -12.62 -13.04 20.04
C ASP A 176 -11.90 -14.38 20.19
N GLY A 177 -10.92 -14.43 21.10
CA GLY A 177 -10.10 -15.62 21.34
C GLY A 177 -8.99 -15.84 20.31
N TYR A 178 -8.79 -14.91 19.36
CA TYR A 178 -7.74 -15.00 18.35
C TYR A 178 -6.85 -13.77 18.38
N THR A 179 -5.62 -13.94 17.92
CA THR A 179 -4.67 -12.87 17.66
C THR A 179 -4.43 -12.75 16.17
N PHE A 180 -4.46 -11.52 15.64
CA PHE A 180 -4.09 -11.26 14.25
C PHE A 180 -2.60 -11.57 14.03
N TYR A 181 -2.31 -12.46 13.10
CA TYR A 181 -0.95 -12.94 12.82
C TYR A 181 -0.26 -12.13 11.74
N GLY A 182 -0.93 -11.90 10.60
CA GLY A 182 -0.33 -11.18 9.49
C GLY A 182 -1.15 -11.23 8.18
N TYR A 183 -0.55 -10.68 7.13
CA TYR A 183 -1.14 -10.52 5.80
C TYR A 183 -0.48 -11.50 4.82
N PHE A 184 -1.30 -12.15 3.98
CA PHE A 184 -0.88 -13.18 3.03
C PHE A 184 -1.49 -12.94 1.66
N SER A 185 -0.80 -13.41 0.62
CA SER A 185 -1.22 -13.30 -0.78
C SER A 185 -2.07 -14.49 -1.23
N ASP A 186 -1.99 -15.61 -0.52
CA ASP A 186 -2.75 -16.83 -0.74
C ASP A 186 -3.64 -17.19 0.46
N LYS A 187 -4.74 -17.90 0.17
CA LYS A 187 -5.71 -18.32 1.18
C LYS A 187 -5.12 -19.30 2.21
N GLU A 188 -4.17 -20.13 1.80
CA GLU A 188 -3.52 -21.11 2.68
C GLU A 188 -2.53 -20.44 3.66
N CYS A 189 -2.32 -19.13 3.54
CA CYS A 189 -1.39 -18.34 4.33
C CYS A 189 0.04 -18.90 4.30
N THR A 190 0.51 -19.27 3.10
CA THR A 190 1.86 -19.81 2.89
C THR A 190 2.85 -18.77 2.36
N MET A 191 2.34 -17.73 1.71
CA MET A 191 3.13 -16.65 1.10
C MET A 191 2.74 -15.29 1.71
N PRO A 192 3.59 -14.71 2.57
CA PRO A 192 3.37 -13.38 3.14
C PRO A 192 3.11 -12.34 2.06
N TYR A 193 2.23 -11.39 2.34
CA TYR A 193 1.94 -10.31 1.39
C TYR A 193 3.02 -9.23 1.45
N ASP A 194 3.66 -8.95 0.31
CA ASP A 194 4.57 -7.83 0.17
C ASP A 194 3.82 -6.56 -0.24
N PHE A 195 3.82 -5.56 0.64
CA PHE A 195 3.17 -4.28 0.37
C PHE A 195 3.99 -3.36 -0.56
N SER A 196 5.27 -3.67 -0.78
CA SER A 196 6.13 -2.91 -1.70
C SER A 196 5.93 -3.29 -3.17
N ASP A 197 5.30 -4.44 -3.44
CA ASP A 197 4.97 -4.90 -4.79
C ASP A 197 3.93 -4.03 -5.50
N TYR A 198 3.13 -3.25 -4.75
CA TYR A 198 2.12 -2.38 -5.32
C TYR A 198 2.67 -0.98 -5.59
N MET A 199 2.73 -0.60 -6.87
CA MET A 199 2.96 0.77 -7.29
C MET A 199 1.67 1.36 -7.85
N HIS A 200 1.24 2.52 -7.34
CA HIS A 200 0.08 3.21 -7.86
C HIS A 200 0.33 3.65 -9.31
N ALA A 201 -0.65 3.43 -10.17
CA ALA A 201 -0.66 3.95 -11.53
C ALA A 201 -1.84 4.91 -11.63
N ASP A 202 -1.58 6.14 -12.10
CA ASP A 202 -2.63 7.10 -12.37
C ASP A 202 -3.49 6.64 -13.54
N LEU A 203 -4.78 6.97 -13.49
CA LEU A 203 -5.74 6.56 -14.52
C LEU A 203 -5.48 7.26 -15.87
N LEU A 204 -5.14 8.55 -15.82
CA LEU A 204 -4.89 9.39 -16.98
C LEU A 204 -3.63 10.22 -16.72
N PRO A 205 -2.81 10.51 -17.75
CA PRO A 205 -1.75 11.48 -17.62
C PRO A 205 -2.34 12.89 -17.42
N THR A 206 -1.57 13.77 -16.81
CA THR A 206 -1.87 15.21 -16.90
C THR A 206 -1.68 15.70 -18.33
N ASN A 207 -2.38 16.78 -18.70
CA ASN A 207 -2.20 17.40 -20.01
C ASN A 207 -0.73 17.80 -20.26
N LYS A 208 -0.01 18.26 -19.23
CA LYS A 208 1.42 18.60 -19.37
C LYS A 208 2.25 17.37 -19.70
N GLU A 209 2.10 16.27 -18.97
CA GLU A 209 2.84 15.02 -19.25
C GLU A 209 2.57 14.50 -20.66
N LEU A 210 1.31 14.58 -21.09
CA LEU A 210 0.87 14.17 -22.43
C LEU A 210 1.57 14.98 -23.53
N TYR A 211 1.57 16.32 -23.44
CA TYR A 211 2.23 17.16 -24.43
C TYR A 211 3.76 17.14 -24.32
N ASP A 212 4.34 16.89 -23.15
CA ASP A 212 5.78 16.69 -22.98
C ASP A 212 6.27 15.44 -23.71
N GLN A 213 5.46 14.38 -23.69
CA GLN A 213 5.73 13.17 -24.44
C GLN A 213 5.57 13.40 -25.94
N LEU A 214 4.47 14.03 -26.37
CA LEU A 214 4.25 14.36 -27.80
C LEU A 214 5.36 15.27 -28.35
N TYR A 215 5.82 16.26 -27.59
CA TYR A 215 6.94 17.13 -27.95
C TYR A 215 8.23 16.33 -28.21
N LYS A 216 8.51 15.32 -27.38
CA LYS A 216 9.68 14.44 -27.54
C LYS A 216 9.54 13.50 -28.74
N GLU A 217 8.33 13.01 -29.00
CA GLU A 217 8.05 12.07 -30.11
C GLU A 217 7.95 12.78 -31.47
N PHE A 218 7.53 14.04 -31.50
CA PHE A 218 7.30 14.86 -32.70
C PHE A 218 8.00 16.23 -32.66
N PRO A 219 9.30 16.32 -32.33
CA PRO A 219 9.97 17.60 -32.07
C PRO A 219 9.96 18.56 -33.27
N GLU A 220 9.84 18.06 -34.50
CA GLU A 220 9.78 18.86 -35.72
C GLU A 220 8.45 19.60 -35.92
N TYR A 221 7.39 19.18 -35.24
CA TYR A 221 6.05 19.77 -35.36
C TYR A 221 5.65 20.62 -34.15
N PHE A 222 6.54 20.77 -33.18
CA PHE A 222 6.28 21.55 -31.98
C PHE A 222 7.33 22.64 -31.76
N ARG A 223 6.91 23.71 -31.08
CA ARG A 223 7.78 24.77 -30.55
C ARG A 223 7.39 25.11 -29.12
N GLU A 224 8.36 25.42 -28.28
CA GLU A 224 8.10 25.98 -26.95
C GLU A 224 7.68 27.45 -27.05
N VAL A 225 6.59 27.81 -26.36
CA VAL A 225 6.04 29.16 -26.32
C VAL A 225 5.79 29.60 -24.89
N VAL A 226 5.89 30.91 -24.64
CA VAL A 226 5.45 31.51 -23.38
C VAL A 226 4.06 32.08 -23.61
N TYR A 227 3.06 31.51 -22.94
CA TYR A 227 1.71 32.03 -23.00
C TYR A 227 1.56 33.21 -22.04
N GLU A 228 1.22 34.38 -22.59
CA GLU A 228 0.88 35.57 -21.82
C GLU A 228 -0.64 35.68 -21.71
N GLU A 229 -1.16 35.72 -20.49
CA GLU A 229 -2.59 35.95 -20.25
C GLU A 229 -3.00 37.33 -20.74
N VAL A 230 -4.03 37.37 -21.57
CA VAL A 230 -4.59 38.61 -22.11
C VAL A 230 -5.37 39.32 -20.99
N THR A 231 -5.08 40.60 -20.76
CA THR A 231 -5.85 41.43 -19.82
C THR A 231 -7.15 41.91 -20.47
N GLU A 232 -8.18 42.18 -19.67
CA GLU A 232 -9.53 42.55 -20.16
C GLU A 232 -9.58 43.82 -21.02
N ASP A 233 -8.52 44.63 -21.04
CA ASP A 233 -8.43 45.91 -21.76
C ASP A 233 -7.85 45.80 -23.19
N ASP A 234 -7.38 44.62 -23.62
CA ASP A 234 -6.81 44.40 -24.96
C ASP A 234 -7.93 44.10 -26.00
N ASP A 235 -8.70 45.12 -26.36
CA ASP A 235 -9.75 45.09 -27.39
C ASP A 235 -9.22 44.74 -28.82
N GLU A 236 -7.90 44.63 -29.02
CA GLU A 236 -7.25 44.44 -30.33
C GLU A 236 -7.08 42.97 -30.77
N ARG A 237 -7.20 41.97 -29.88
CA ARG A 237 -6.97 40.53 -30.20
C ARG A 237 -8.24 39.73 -30.56
N ILE A 238 -9.39 40.38 -30.81
CA ILE A 238 -10.72 39.74 -31.02
C ILE A 238 -10.78 38.79 -32.25
N GLN A 239 -9.77 38.77 -33.12
CA GLN A 239 -9.70 37.94 -34.33
C GLN A 239 -8.65 36.82 -34.30
N GLU A 240 -8.05 36.52 -33.16
CA GLU A 240 -6.99 35.52 -33.12
C GLU A 240 -7.51 34.08 -33.20
N ASP A 241 -6.77 33.27 -33.93
CA ASP A 241 -6.97 31.84 -33.98
C ASP A 241 -6.73 31.24 -32.59
N THR A 242 -7.79 30.70 -32.00
CA THR A 242 -7.74 30.07 -30.68
C THR A 242 -7.58 28.56 -30.75
N SER A 243 -7.39 27.97 -31.94
CA SER A 243 -7.37 26.51 -32.16
C SER A 243 -6.49 25.78 -31.15
N ASP A 244 -5.32 26.35 -30.85
CA ASP A 244 -4.29 25.77 -29.97
C ASP A 244 -4.21 26.45 -28.59
N LEU A 245 -5.27 27.15 -28.15
CA LEU A 245 -5.26 27.94 -26.92
C LEU A 245 -4.78 27.15 -25.70
N PHE A 246 -5.30 25.94 -25.50
CA PHE A 246 -4.94 25.11 -24.35
C PHE A 246 -3.54 24.50 -24.46
N ILE A 247 -3.07 24.22 -25.69
CA ILE A 247 -1.72 23.74 -25.96
C ILE A 247 -0.71 24.86 -25.66
N ASN A 248 -1.00 26.07 -26.14
CA ASN A 248 -0.19 27.27 -25.89
C ASN A 248 -0.07 27.54 -24.39
N LYS A 249 -1.16 27.42 -23.63
CA LYS A 249 -1.17 27.53 -22.16
C LYS A 249 -0.27 26.51 -21.45
N LEU A 250 -0.02 25.35 -22.06
CA LEU A 250 0.91 24.34 -21.55
C LEU A 250 2.37 24.61 -21.93
N GLY A 251 2.61 25.64 -22.74
CA GLY A 251 3.93 26.08 -23.19
C GLY A 251 4.34 25.51 -24.55
N TYR A 252 3.40 24.98 -25.32
CA TYR A 252 3.67 24.34 -26.62
C TYR A 252 2.80 24.93 -27.73
N GLU A 253 3.34 24.96 -28.94
CA GLU A 253 2.62 25.33 -30.16
C GLU A 253 2.88 24.27 -31.23
N ILE A 254 1.83 23.82 -31.92
CA ILE A 254 1.96 22.90 -33.05
C ILE A 254 2.19 23.74 -34.32
N VAL A 255 3.41 23.71 -34.85
CA VAL A 255 3.85 24.61 -35.94
C VAL A 255 3.50 24.10 -37.35
N THR A 256 2.42 23.32 -37.48
CA THR A 256 1.97 22.73 -38.74
C THR A 256 0.44 22.80 -38.91
N ASP A 257 0.02 23.18 -40.12
CA ASP A 257 -1.38 23.17 -40.55
C ASP A 257 -1.74 21.92 -41.37
N ASP A 258 -0.79 21.00 -41.58
CA ASP A 258 -1.04 19.76 -42.31
C ASP A 258 -1.98 18.87 -41.50
N LYS A 259 -3.23 18.77 -41.97
CA LYS A 259 -4.29 17.98 -41.35
C LYS A 259 -3.90 16.52 -41.11
N SER A 260 -3.11 15.92 -42.00
CA SER A 260 -2.66 14.53 -41.86
C SER A 260 -1.64 14.38 -40.74
N VAL A 261 -0.79 15.40 -40.52
CA VAL A 261 0.17 15.43 -39.41
C VAL A 261 -0.55 15.68 -38.10
N ARG A 262 -1.47 16.65 -38.05
CA ARG A 262 -2.28 16.92 -36.84
C ARG A 262 -3.11 15.70 -36.43
N GLN A 263 -3.69 14.98 -37.39
CA GLN A 263 -4.39 13.73 -37.12
C GLN A 263 -3.47 12.64 -36.56
N LYS A 264 -2.21 12.55 -37.00
CA LYS A 264 -1.22 11.61 -36.42
C LYS A 264 -0.87 11.96 -34.99
N ILE A 265 -0.64 13.24 -34.69
CA ILE A 265 -0.35 13.72 -33.32
C ILE A 265 -1.56 13.43 -32.42
N ARG A 266 -2.78 13.71 -32.90
CA ARG A 266 -4.04 13.40 -32.21
C ARG A 266 -4.19 11.90 -31.94
N ALA A 267 -4.00 11.05 -32.95
CA ALA A 267 -4.08 9.60 -32.79
C ALA A 267 -3.07 9.08 -31.76
N ARG A 268 -1.82 9.56 -31.81
CA ARG A 268 -0.80 9.19 -30.82
C ARG A 268 -1.17 9.65 -29.41
N LYS A 269 -1.78 10.83 -29.28
CA LYS A 269 -2.29 11.34 -28.00
C LYS A 269 -3.36 10.40 -27.41
N ASP A 270 -4.32 9.98 -28.22
CA ASP A 270 -5.36 9.05 -27.80
C ASP A 270 -4.78 7.67 -27.44
N GLU A 271 -3.80 7.18 -28.19
CA GLU A 271 -3.06 5.94 -27.87
C GLU A 271 -2.37 6.01 -26.50
N ILE A 272 -1.65 7.10 -26.19
CA ILE A 272 -0.99 7.28 -24.89
C ILE A 272 -2.03 7.21 -23.77
N ILE A 273 -3.20 7.83 -23.94
CA ILE A 273 -4.25 7.78 -22.93
C ILE A 273 -4.81 6.36 -22.76
N GLU A 274 -5.02 5.61 -23.85
CA GLU A 274 -5.43 4.21 -23.75
C GLU A 274 -4.36 3.34 -23.06
N GLU A 275 -3.07 3.58 -23.31
CA GLU A 275 -1.96 2.90 -22.60
C GLU A 275 -2.04 3.13 -21.09
N TYR A 276 -2.33 4.36 -20.64
CA TYR A 276 -2.55 4.67 -19.21
C TYR A 276 -3.77 3.94 -18.64
N ILE A 277 -4.90 3.95 -19.35
CA ILE A 277 -6.12 3.24 -18.93
C ILE A 277 -5.85 1.74 -18.77
N GLN A 278 -5.16 1.12 -19.74
CA GLN A 278 -4.83 -0.31 -19.68
C GLN A 278 -3.85 -0.62 -18.54
N ASN A 279 -2.85 0.22 -18.34
CA ASN A 279 -1.90 0.06 -17.23
C ASN A 279 -2.61 0.19 -15.88
N TYR A 280 -3.52 1.16 -15.72
CA TYR A 280 -4.35 1.29 -14.53
C TYR A 280 -5.17 0.02 -14.28
N MET A 281 -5.90 -0.47 -15.28
CA MET A 281 -6.75 -1.67 -15.15
C MET A 281 -5.93 -2.91 -14.77
N LYS A 282 -4.73 -3.06 -15.35
CA LYS A 282 -3.81 -4.16 -15.03
C LYS A 282 -3.28 -4.08 -13.60
N ASN A 283 -2.91 -2.89 -13.13
CA ASN A 283 -2.30 -2.71 -11.81
C ASN A 283 -3.32 -2.72 -10.67
N THR A 284 -4.55 -2.30 -10.95
CA THR A 284 -5.64 -2.14 -9.97
C THR A 284 -6.72 -3.22 -10.04
N ALA A 285 -6.52 -4.26 -10.87
CA ALA A 285 -7.36 -5.45 -10.89
C ALA A 285 -7.63 -5.93 -9.46
N GLU A 286 -8.86 -6.40 -9.19
CA GLU A 286 -9.34 -6.71 -7.85
C GLU A 286 -8.31 -7.53 -7.06
N ARG A 287 -7.78 -6.92 -5.99
CA ARG A 287 -6.74 -7.55 -5.15
C ARG A 287 -7.35 -8.07 -3.86
N THR A 288 -7.02 -9.30 -3.53
CA THR A 288 -7.39 -9.93 -2.26
C THR A 288 -6.14 -10.10 -1.40
N ILE A 289 -6.20 -9.61 -0.16
CA ILE A 289 -5.19 -9.83 0.87
C ILE A 289 -5.83 -10.70 1.94
N TYR A 290 -5.21 -11.83 2.25
CA TYR A 290 -5.68 -12.77 3.23
C TYR A 290 -5.13 -12.43 4.63
N LEU A 291 -6.02 -12.39 5.61
CA LEU A 291 -5.73 -12.13 7.01
C LEU A 291 -5.64 -13.46 7.74
N LYS A 292 -4.47 -13.74 8.32
CA LYS A 292 -4.28 -14.91 9.19
C LYS A 292 -4.58 -14.52 10.63
N TYR A 293 -5.40 -15.31 11.29
CA TYR A 293 -5.63 -15.24 12.73
C TYR A 293 -5.18 -16.55 13.36
N VAL A 294 -4.55 -16.47 14.53
CA VAL A 294 -4.17 -17.63 15.33
C VAL A 294 -4.98 -17.66 16.61
N GLU A 295 -5.50 -18.83 16.96
CA GLU A 295 -6.23 -19.02 18.21
C GLU A 295 -5.30 -18.85 19.40
N GLY A 296 -5.73 -18.06 20.38
CA GLY A 296 -4.97 -17.70 21.57
C GLY A 296 -4.59 -16.22 21.62
N ARG A 297 -4.08 -15.81 22.78
CA ARG A 297 -3.60 -14.47 23.10
C ARG A 297 -2.09 -14.42 22.92
N TYR A 298 -1.64 -13.76 21.86
CA TYR A 298 -0.21 -13.60 21.55
C TYR A 298 0.21 -12.15 21.68
N ILE A 299 1.43 -11.95 22.19
CA ILE A 299 2.10 -10.66 22.11
C ILE A 299 2.66 -10.53 20.70
N ARG A 300 2.13 -9.56 19.94
CA ARG A 300 2.70 -9.14 18.65
C ARG A 300 3.88 -8.21 18.93
N ALA A 301 5.08 -8.71 18.77
CA ALA A 301 6.32 -8.04 19.14
C ALA A 301 6.96 -7.39 17.91
N ASP A 302 7.00 -6.06 17.92
CA ASP A 302 7.66 -5.21 16.93
C ASP A 302 8.89 -4.48 17.50
N SER A 303 9.25 -4.77 18.75
CA SER A 303 10.30 -4.09 19.49
C SER A 303 10.59 -4.83 20.80
N ALA A 304 11.77 -4.56 21.38
CA ALA A 304 12.18 -5.15 22.66
C ALA A 304 11.23 -4.77 23.81
N GLU A 305 10.63 -3.59 23.76
CA GLU A 305 9.65 -3.13 24.75
C GLU A 305 8.42 -4.02 24.85
N LYS A 306 8.05 -4.73 23.78
CA LYS A 306 6.93 -5.70 23.82
C LYS A 306 7.27 -6.95 24.64
N LEU A 307 8.54 -7.19 24.91
CA LEU A 307 9.02 -8.28 25.79
C LEU A 307 9.40 -7.77 27.18
N ASN A 308 9.12 -6.50 27.50
CA ASN A 308 9.35 -5.93 28.81
C ASN A 308 8.15 -6.21 29.73
N SER A 309 8.41 -6.89 30.84
CA SER A 309 7.47 -7.08 31.93
C SER A 309 8.07 -6.52 33.22
N SER A 310 7.56 -5.35 33.66
CA SER A 310 7.98 -4.69 34.90
C SER A 310 9.50 -4.42 34.99
N GLY A 311 10.10 -3.99 33.87
CA GLY A 311 11.53 -3.67 33.78
C GLY A 311 12.44 -4.87 33.50
N LYS A 312 11.85 -6.06 33.32
CA LYS A 312 12.57 -7.29 32.97
C LYS A 312 12.24 -7.67 31.54
N TYR A 313 13.28 -7.84 30.73
CA TYR A 313 13.14 -8.23 29.32
C TYR A 313 13.28 -9.73 29.18
N GLY A 314 12.28 -10.39 28.62
CA GLY A 314 12.26 -11.85 28.54
C GLY A 314 10.96 -12.39 27.98
N PHE A 315 10.96 -13.68 27.68
CA PHE A 315 9.76 -14.43 27.32
C PHE A 315 9.03 -14.88 28.60
N SER A 316 8.50 -13.92 29.35
CA SER A 316 7.87 -14.15 30.65
C SER A 316 6.60 -15.00 30.60
N GLY A 317 5.97 -15.14 29.42
CA GLY A 317 4.63 -15.70 29.29
C GLY A 317 3.54 -14.77 29.83
N LEU A 318 3.89 -13.50 30.10
CA LEU A 318 2.99 -12.47 30.61
C LEU A 318 3.03 -11.22 29.73
N ASP A 319 1.91 -10.52 29.63
CA ASP A 319 1.87 -9.18 29.06
C ASP A 319 2.32 -8.11 30.08
N SER A 320 2.35 -6.85 29.63
CA SER A 320 2.74 -5.70 30.46
C SER A 320 1.84 -5.44 31.67
N SER A 321 0.64 -6.03 31.69
CA SER A 321 -0.31 -5.97 32.80
C SER A 321 -0.22 -7.21 33.71
N GLY A 322 0.70 -8.14 33.43
CA GLY A 322 0.89 -9.37 34.18
C GLY A 322 -0.12 -10.48 33.84
N ASN A 323 -0.88 -10.36 32.74
CA ASN A 323 -1.80 -11.41 32.32
C ASN A 323 -1.06 -12.49 31.51
N PRO A 324 -1.41 -13.78 31.69
CA PRO A 324 -0.87 -14.86 30.86
C PRO A 324 -1.12 -14.65 29.37
N VAL A 325 -0.13 -15.02 28.57
CA VAL A 325 -0.22 -15.07 27.11
C VAL A 325 0.20 -16.45 26.61
N ASP A 326 -0.37 -16.87 25.49
CA ASP A 326 -0.08 -18.16 24.85
C ASP A 326 1.25 -18.14 24.08
N GLY A 327 1.82 -16.96 23.86
CA GLY A 327 3.07 -16.84 23.12
C GLY A 327 3.35 -15.47 22.53
N TYR A 328 4.25 -15.49 21.55
CA TYR A 328 4.80 -14.32 20.89
C TYR A 328 4.78 -14.48 19.36
N ILE A 329 4.48 -13.41 18.64
CA ILE A 329 4.56 -13.32 17.18
C ILE A 329 5.46 -12.13 16.84
N LEU A 330 6.60 -12.39 16.20
CA LEU A 330 7.51 -11.32 15.77
C LEU A 330 6.97 -10.65 14.50
N LEU A 331 7.08 -9.32 14.45
CA LEU A 331 6.66 -8.50 13.31
C LEU A 331 7.83 -7.84 12.59
N ASN A 332 9.01 -7.85 13.19
CA ASN A 332 10.28 -7.37 12.66
C ASN A 332 11.45 -7.99 13.42
N ASP A 333 12.67 -7.68 12.98
CA ASP A 333 13.86 -7.92 13.79
C ASP A 333 13.81 -7.10 15.09
N ILE A 334 14.14 -7.74 16.20
CA ILE A 334 14.18 -7.12 17.52
C ILE A 334 15.64 -7.04 17.99
N ASP A 335 16.11 -5.82 18.30
CA ASP A 335 17.47 -5.59 18.79
C ASP A 335 17.47 -5.36 20.31
N PHE A 336 18.25 -6.17 21.03
CA PHE A 336 18.46 -6.08 22.48
C PHE A 336 19.78 -5.40 22.86
N LYS A 337 20.44 -4.68 21.95
CA LYS A 337 21.68 -3.96 22.25
C LYS A 337 21.49 -3.01 23.43
N GLY A 338 22.28 -3.22 24.48
CA GLY A 338 22.21 -2.43 25.72
C GLY A 338 21.10 -2.86 26.68
N ILE A 339 20.33 -3.90 26.33
CA ILE A 339 19.28 -4.51 27.15
C ILE A 339 19.80 -5.88 27.62
N SER A 340 19.82 -6.09 28.94
CA SER A 340 20.09 -7.42 29.49
C SER A 340 18.79 -8.23 29.54
N MET A 341 18.80 -9.42 28.96
CA MET A 341 17.66 -10.33 29.06
C MET A 341 17.73 -11.13 30.35
N GLU A 342 16.57 -11.30 30.97
CA GLU A 342 16.36 -12.11 32.15
C GLU A 342 15.99 -13.54 31.73
N MET A 343 16.51 -14.53 32.45
CA MET A 343 16.13 -15.92 32.25
C MET A 343 14.63 -16.08 32.55
N ALA A 344 13.87 -16.49 31.54
CA ALA A 344 12.47 -16.81 31.70
C ALA A 344 12.30 -18.05 32.59
N GLY A 345 11.16 -18.17 33.27
CA GLY A 345 10.83 -19.34 34.08
C GLY A 345 10.53 -20.57 33.22
N SER A 346 9.44 -21.27 33.55
CA SER A 346 8.90 -22.31 32.68
C SER A 346 8.07 -21.67 31.57
N PHE A 347 8.29 -22.07 30.32
CA PHE A 347 7.52 -21.61 29.16
C PHE A 347 6.97 -22.81 28.38
N SER A 348 5.67 -22.77 28.10
CA SER A 348 4.94 -23.80 27.36
C SER A 348 4.19 -23.23 26.14
N GLY A 349 4.40 -21.95 25.85
CA GLY A 349 3.72 -21.23 24.78
C GLY A 349 4.38 -21.44 23.41
N LYS A 350 3.96 -20.63 22.44
CA LYS A 350 4.53 -20.64 21.09
C LYS A 350 5.26 -19.34 20.76
N ILE A 351 6.38 -19.44 20.06
CA ILE A 351 7.12 -18.28 19.54
C ILE A 351 7.18 -18.42 18.02
N TYR A 352 6.45 -17.54 17.35
CA TYR A 352 6.42 -17.43 15.90
C TYR A 352 7.40 -16.33 15.47
N GLY A 353 8.58 -16.74 15.00
CA GLY A 353 9.63 -15.82 14.58
C GLY A 353 9.35 -15.15 13.24
N ASN A 354 8.52 -15.74 12.38
CA ASN A 354 8.15 -15.21 11.06
C ASN A 354 9.36 -14.89 10.16
N GLY A 355 10.48 -15.59 10.35
CA GLY A 355 11.75 -15.35 9.66
C GLY A 355 12.57 -14.19 10.23
N PHE A 356 12.11 -13.52 11.29
CA PHE A 356 12.81 -12.39 11.90
C PHE A 356 13.89 -12.83 12.89
N LYS A 357 14.73 -11.85 13.24
CA LYS A 357 15.88 -12.03 14.13
C LYS A 357 15.65 -11.44 15.51
N LEU A 358 16.18 -12.11 16.54
CA LEU A 358 16.47 -11.50 17.84
C LEU A 358 17.97 -11.22 17.90
N LYS A 359 18.35 -9.95 17.97
CA LYS A 359 19.73 -9.49 17.81
C LYS A 359 20.32 -9.04 19.13
N ASN A 360 21.63 -9.25 19.29
CA ASN A 360 22.46 -8.71 20.37
C ASN A 360 21.95 -9.08 21.77
N ILE A 361 21.37 -10.28 21.92
CA ILE A 361 20.96 -10.79 23.23
C ILE A 361 22.20 -10.94 24.10
N THR A 362 22.16 -10.37 25.30
CA THR A 362 23.22 -10.53 26.29
C THR A 362 22.64 -11.02 27.61
N ILE A 363 23.15 -12.13 28.12
CA ILE A 363 22.92 -12.62 29.49
C ILE A 363 24.24 -12.51 30.25
N ASN A 364 24.25 -11.70 31.31
CA ASN A 364 25.42 -11.51 32.17
C ASN A 364 25.07 -11.96 33.58
N ASP A 365 25.81 -12.93 34.12
CA ASP A 365 25.71 -13.32 35.53
C ASP A 365 27.09 -13.45 36.15
N ALA A 366 27.39 -12.60 37.13
CA ALA A 366 28.69 -12.54 37.77
C ALA A 366 28.56 -12.51 39.29
N SER A 367 29.38 -13.29 39.99
CA SER A 367 29.46 -13.24 41.44
C SER A 367 30.10 -11.93 41.88
N ARG A 368 29.43 -11.22 42.79
CA ARG A 368 30.00 -10.07 43.52
C ARG A 368 30.81 -10.59 44.71
N LYS A 369 31.70 -9.75 45.24
CA LYS A 369 32.61 -10.12 46.34
C LYS A 369 31.92 -10.63 47.61
N LEU A 370 30.66 -10.22 47.84
CA LEU A 370 29.88 -10.58 49.03
C LEU A 370 28.84 -11.66 48.73
N ASP A 371 28.73 -12.12 47.48
CA ASP A 371 27.77 -13.15 47.12
C ASP A 371 28.22 -14.49 47.73
N THR A 372 27.26 -15.23 48.27
CA THR A 372 27.45 -16.57 48.85
C THR A 372 26.91 -17.62 47.91
N ASP A 373 27.18 -17.43 46.62
CA ASP A 373 26.72 -18.29 45.54
C ASP A 373 27.21 -19.73 45.76
N THR A 374 26.29 -20.67 45.73
CA THR A 374 26.59 -22.11 45.80
C THR A 374 26.55 -22.78 44.43
N SER A 375 25.95 -22.11 43.44
CA SER A 375 25.93 -22.48 42.02
C SER A 375 25.44 -21.28 41.20
N LYS A 376 25.70 -21.28 39.89
CA LYS A 376 25.07 -20.35 38.95
C LYS A 376 24.55 -21.05 37.70
N SER A 377 23.50 -20.46 37.12
CA SER A 377 22.87 -20.96 35.90
C SER A 377 22.51 -19.81 34.95
N ALA A 378 22.80 -19.95 33.65
CA ALA A 378 22.35 -19.01 32.64
C ALA A 378 21.74 -19.70 31.41
N ALA A 379 20.54 -19.28 31.05
CA ALA A 379 19.80 -19.67 29.85
C ALA A 379 18.82 -18.55 29.48
N LEU A 380 18.30 -18.57 28.25
CA LEU A 380 17.13 -17.77 27.91
C LEU A 380 15.86 -18.28 28.64
N PHE A 381 15.73 -19.59 28.80
CA PHE A 381 14.63 -20.25 29.52
C PHE A 381 15.15 -21.19 30.61
N ASN A 382 14.56 -21.13 31.79
CA ASN A 382 14.80 -22.15 32.81
C ASN A 382 14.17 -23.49 32.40
N SER A 383 12.97 -23.47 31.82
CA SER A 383 12.37 -24.69 31.27
C SER A 383 11.52 -24.38 30.04
N LEU A 384 11.64 -25.23 29.02
CA LEU A 384 10.70 -25.32 27.90
C LEU A 384 9.91 -26.61 28.07
N ASP A 385 8.60 -26.51 28.29
CA ASP A 385 7.73 -27.65 28.58
C ASP A 385 6.52 -27.64 27.64
N GLY A 386 6.57 -28.43 26.57
CA GLY A 386 5.54 -28.38 25.51
C GLY A 386 5.63 -27.14 24.62
N ALA A 387 6.74 -26.39 24.67
CA ALA A 387 6.92 -25.17 23.91
C ALA A 387 7.11 -25.44 22.41
N TYR A 388 6.72 -24.47 21.59
CA TYR A 388 6.90 -24.51 20.14
C TYR A 388 7.59 -23.22 19.66
N ILE A 389 8.73 -23.32 18.98
CA ILE A 389 9.44 -22.16 18.44
C ILE A 389 9.69 -22.41 16.96
N GLU A 390 9.24 -21.50 16.10
CA GLU A 390 9.44 -21.62 14.65
C GLU A 390 10.00 -20.35 13.99
N ASP A 391 10.74 -20.57 12.90
CA ASP A 391 11.18 -19.55 11.94
C ASP A 391 11.87 -18.35 12.62
N LEU A 392 12.86 -18.62 13.48
CA LEU A 392 13.51 -17.63 14.32
C LEU A 392 15.02 -17.71 14.23
N THR A 393 15.68 -16.56 14.08
CA THR A 393 17.14 -16.48 14.16
C THR A 393 17.57 -15.71 15.41
N PHE A 394 18.48 -16.28 16.19
CA PHE A 394 19.21 -15.60 17.26
C PHE A 394 20.53 -15.10 16.68
N GLU A 395 20.72 -13.79 16.58
CA GLU A 395 21.92 -13.17 16.01
C GLU A 395 22.73 -12.46 17.10
N ASN A 396 24.05 -12.71 17.17
CA ASN A 396 24.95 -12.12 18.16
C ASN A 396 24.49 -12.39 19.61
N TYR A 397 24.21 -13.65 19.93
CA TYR A 397 23.79 -14.06 21.26
C TYR A 397 25.02 -14.31 22.15
N THR A 398 25.18 -13.54 23.23
CA THR A 398 26.28 -13.70 24.19
C THR A 398 25.79 -14.07 25.60
N ILE A 399 26.42 -15.07 26.19
CA ILE A 399 26.27 -15.45 27.60
C ILE A 399 27.63 -15.28 28.28
N ASN A 400 27.69 -14.41 29.29
CA ASN A 400 28.88 -14.21 30.10
C ASN A 400 28.58 -14.62 31.55
N ILE A 401 29.27 -15.65 32.01
CA ILE A 401 29.31 -16.02 33.42
C ILE A 401 30.70 -15.74 33.98
N ASN A 402 30.76 -15.17 35.19
CA ASN A 402 32.02 -15.01 35.90
C ASN A 402 31.82 -15.20 37.41
N VAL A 403 32.23 -16.36 37.92
CA VAL A 403 32.11 -16.73 39.34
C VAL A 403 33.49 -16.85 40.00
N GLN A 404 33.50 -16.91 41.34
CA GLN A 404 34.72 -17.26 42.08
C GLN A 404 35.04 -18.75 41.89
N PRO A 405 36.32 -19.16 41.97
CA PRO A 405 36.71 -20.57 41.98
C PRO A 405 35.92 -21.38 43.01
N GLY A 406 35.60 -22.64 42.68
CA GLY A 406 34.85 -23.56 43.52
C GLY A 406 33.32 -23.48 43.38
N ILE A 407 32.80 -22.54 42.58
CA ILE A 407 31.35 -22.42 42.33
C ILE A 407 30.98 -23.18 41.05
N PRO A 408 30.09 -24.19 41.11
CA PRO A 408 29.63 -24.90 39.92
C PRO A 408 28.75 -24.03 39.03
N VAL A 409 28.87 -24.21 37.72
CA VAL A 409 28.17 -23.43 36.70
C VAL A 409 27.44 -24.36 35.74
N THR A 410 26.21 -23.98 35.37
CA THR A 410 25.44 -24.66 34.33
C THR A 410 24.96 -23.66 33.29
N VAL A 411 25.18 -23.93 32.00
CA VAL A 411 24.72 -23.07 30.90
C VAL A 411 24.01 -23.91 29.86
N GLY A 412 22.85 -23.46 29.43
CA GLY A 412 22.17 -23.94 28.24
C GLY A 412 21.70 -22.73 27.46
N ALA A 413 22.23 -22.50 26.25
CA ALA A 413 21.99 -21.21 25.60
C ALA A 413 20.50 -20.91 25.44
N LEU A 414 19.73 -21.86 24.92
CA LEU A 414 18.28 -21.71 24.84
C LEU A 414 17.60 -22.06 26.17
N ALA A 415 17.89 -23.23 26.74
CA ALA A 415 17.19 -23.67 27.96
C ALA A 415 18.01 -24.55 28.91
N MET A 416 17.69 -24.55 30.21
CA MET A 416 18.21 -25.61 31.10
C MET A 416 17.53 -26.95 30.80
N ASN A 417 16.19 -26.96 30.76
CA ASN A 417 15.43 -28.17 30.48
C ASN A 417 14.51 -27.95 29.27
N ALA A 418 14.44 -28.93 28.38
CA ALA A 418 13.52 -28.94 27.25
C ALA A 418 12.77 -30.27 27.22
N ASN A 419 11.49 -30.28 27.61
CA ASN A 419 10.65 -31.46 27.61
C ASN A 419 9.48 -31.29 26.63
N ASN A 420 9.32 -32.25 25.70
CA ASN A 420 8.27 -32.22 24.68
C ASN A 420 8.28 -30.92 23.86
N THR A 421 9.45 -30.33 23.63
CA THR A 421 9.62 -29.04 22.95
C THR A 421 9.85 -29.27 21.47
N THR A 422 9.26 -28.43 20.62
CA THR A 422 9.50 -28.43 19.18
C THR A 422 10.22 -27.16 18.76
N LEU A 423 11.36 -27.30 18.11
CA LEU A 423 12.07 -26.22 17.43
C LEU A 423 12.06 -26.50 15.93
N LYS A 424 11.59 -25.55 15.13
CA LYS A 424 11.49 -25.69 13.67
C LYS A 424 12.09 -24.48 12.97
N ASN A 425 13.06 -24.69 12.07
CA ASN A 425 13.74 -23.60 11.35
C ASN A 425 14.32 -22.53 12.30
N VAL A 426 15.03 -22.98 13.34
CA VAL A 426 15.65 -22.09 14.33
C VAL A 426 17.15 -22.02 14.08
N THR A 427 17.69 -20.81 13.94
CA THR A 427 19.13 -20.61 13.66
C THR A 427 19.78 -19.80 14.79
N PHE A 428 20.96 -20.22 15.23
CA PHE A 428 21.85 -19.41 16.06
C PHE A 428 23.00 -18.91 15.18
N ASP A 429 22.94 -17.64 14.79
CA ASP A 429 24.01 -16.98 14.04
C ASP A 429 24.88 -16.17 15.00
N THR A 430 26.07 -16.70 15.30
CA THR A 430 27.00 -16.17 16.30
C THR A 430 26.47 -16.30 17.72
N LEU A 431 26.78 -17.42 18.36
CA LEU A 431 26.58 -17.68 19.78
C LEU A 431 27.92 -17.67 20.50
N LYS A 432 28.05 -16.89 21.58
CA LYS A 432 29.24 -16.83 22.41
C LYS A 432 28.93 -17.18 23.85
N ILE A 433 29.57 -18.21 24.41
CA ILE A 433 29.45 -18.59 25.81
C ILE A 433 30.82 -18.42 26.47
N ASN A 434 30.92 -17.55 27.48
CA ASN A 434 32.15 -17.27 28.22
C ASN A 434 31.96 -17.62 29.70
N THR A 435 32.75 -18.57 30.23
CA THR A 435 32.64 -19.03 31.64
C THR A 435 33.57 -18.30 32.61
N GLY A 436 34.44 -17.43 32.09
CA GLY A 436 35.30 -16.55 32.88
C GLY A 436 36.50 -17.26 33.51
N ARG A 437 37.10 -16.64 34.53
CA ARG A 437 38.34 -17.14 35.17
C ARG A 437 38.13 -18.07 36.35
N GLY A 438 36.89 -18.15 36.87
CA GLY A 438 36.55 -19.08 37.96
C GLY A 438 36.51 -20.54 37.52
N ASP A 439 36.46 -20.77 36.21
CA ASP A 439 36.55 -22.09 35.57
C ASP A 439 38.00 -22.57 35.58
N ASP A 440 38.47 -23.03 36.75
CA ASP A 440 39.85 -23.47 36.99
C ASP A 440 39.96 -24.97 37.33
N GLY A 441 38.86 -25.71 37.13
CA GLY A 441 38.76 -27.13 37.46
C GLY A 441 38.42 -27.46 38.92
N SER A 442 38.28 -26.45 39.79
CA SER A 442 37.89 -26.68 41.19
C SER A 442 36.40 -27.01 41.40
N ALA A 443 35.55 -26.79 40.39
CA ALA A 443 34.13 -27.08 40.41
C ALA A 443 33.61 -27.60 39.07
N ASN A 444 32.39 -28.16 39.09
CA ASN A 444 31.77 -28.72 37.90
C ASN A 444 31.12 -27.64 37.02
N TYR A 445 31.54 -27.58 35.76
CA TYR A 445 30.97 -26.71 34.72
C TYR A 445 30.27 -27.57 33.68
N LYS A 446 28.96 -27.41 33.51
CA LYS A 446 28.15 -28.11 32.50
C LYS A 446 27.62 -27.10 31.48
N ILE A 447 28.16 -27.10 30.28
CA ILE A 447 27.90 -26.08 29.26
C ILE A 447 27.25 -26.74 28.04
N SER A 448 26.16 -26.16 27.54
CA SER A 448 25.55 -26.58 26.27
C SER A 448 25.14 -25.37 25.42
N ASP A 449 25.35 -25.50 24.12
CA ASP A 449 24.99 -24.51 23.10
C ASP A 449 23.49 -24.48 22.78
N LEU A 450 22.68 -25.42 23.29
CA LEU A 450 21.23 -25.43 23.10
C LEU A 450 20.47 -25.69 24.41
N PHE A 451 20.47 -26.93 24.91
CA PHE A 451 19.85 -27.29 26.18
C PHE A 451 20.70 -28.21 27.04
N VAL A 452 20.61 -28.05 28.36
CA VAL A 452 21.37 -28.87 29.31
C VAL A 452 20.77 -30.28 29.43
N ASN A 453 19.43 -30.37 29.44
CA ASN A 453 18.69 -31.63 29.45
C ASN A 453 17.54 -31.55 28.43
N GLY A 454 17.49 -32.51 27.50
CA GLY A 454 16.41 -32.63 26.52
C GLY A 454 15.67 -33.96 26.65
N LYS A 455 14.34 -33.94 26.62
CA LYS A 455 13.49 -35.15 26.65
C LYS A 455 12.33 -35.01 25.67
N ASN A 456 12.19 -35.98 24.77
CA ASN A 456 11.09 -36.02 23.78
C ASN A 456 10.97 -34.73 22.95
N SER A 457 12.07 -34.01 22.73
CA SER A 457 12.07 -32.75 21.97
C SER A 457 12.38 -33.01 20.50
N ILE A 458 11.73 -32.27 19.62
CA ILE A 458 11.84 -32.38 18.16
C ILE A 458 12.63 -31.18 17.64
N LEU A 459 13.70 -31.44 16.89
CA LEU A 459 14.55 -30.43 16.26
C LEU A 459 14.47 -30.60 14.74
N GLU A 460 13.74 -29.71 14.08
CA GLU A 460 13.59 -29.69 12.62
C GLU A 460 14.35 -28.48 12.07
N ASN A 461 15.43 -28.69 11.32
CA ASN A 461 16.23 -27.60 10.74
C ASN A 461 16.70 -26.58 11.80
N VAL A 462 17.29 -27.09 12.89
CA VAL A 462 17.91 -26.29 13.94
C VAL A 462 19.41 -26.24 13.70
N THR A 463 19.97 -25.05 13.52
CA THR A 463 21.38 -24.90 13.09
C THR A 463 22.12 -23.86 13.93
N GLY A 464 23.44 -24.02 14.04
CA GLY A 464 24.33 -23.04 14.63
C GLY A 464 25.46 -22.66 13.69
N ASN A 465 25.70 -21.37 13.55
CA ASN A 465 26.81 -20.78 12.80
C ASN A 465 27.67 -19.97 13.75
N ASN A 466 29.00 -20.06 13.64
CA ASN A 466 29.95 -19.29 14.46
C ASN A 466 29.72 -19.46 15.97
N ILE A 467 29.61 -20.71 16.43
CA ILE A 467 29.43 -21.04 17.85
C ILE A 467 30.80 -21.03 18.54
N GLU A 468 30.98 -20.13 19.49
CA GLU A 468 32.22 -19.98 20.28
C GLU A 468 31.93 -20.27 21.76
N ILE A 469 32.53 -21.32 22.30
CA ILE A 469 32.46 -21.65 23.74
C ILE A 469 33.86 -21.46 24.34
N SER A 470 34.03 -20.40 25.12
CA SER A 470 35.24 -20.10 25.89
C SER A 470 35.06 -20.63 27.32
N ALA A 471 35.44 -21.89 27.51
CA ALA A 471 35.48 -22.57 28.81
C ALA A 471 36.83 -23.25 29.05
N SER A 472 37.09 -23.65 30.29
CA SER A 472 38.32 -24.37 30.63
C SER A 472 38.31 -25.80 30.08
N GLU A 473 39.47 -26.44 30.06
CA GLU A 473 39.62 -27.86 29.69
C GLU A 473 38.87 -28.81 30.65
N TYR A 474 38.47 -28.35 31.84
CA TYR A 474 37.75 -29.13 32.83
C TYR A 474 36.23 -29.08 32.64
N ALA A 475 35.73 -28.20 31.78
CA ALA A 475 34.30 -28.04 31.56
C ALA A 475 33.71 -29.19 30.72
N HIS A 476 32.54 -29.67 31.10
CA HIS A 476 31.76 -30.61 30.32
C HIS A 476 30.92 -29.85 29.30
N ILE A 477 31.38 -29.85 28.04
CA ILE A 477 30.73 -29.16 26.93
C ILE A 477 29.88 -30.17 26.13
N ASN A 478 28.60 -29.81 25.90
CA ASN A 478 27.67 -30.54 25.04
C ASN A 478 27.23 -29.64 23.88
N SER A 479 27.79 -29.91 22.70
CA SER A 479 27.49 -29.16 21.47
C SER A 479 26.45 -29.89 20.62
N VAL A 480 25.24 -29.36 20.59
CA VAL A 480 24.10 -29.84 19.80
C VAL A 480 24.00 -29.12 18.46
N LEU A 481 24.45 -27.86 18.39
CA LEU A 481 24.29 -27.00 17.21
C LEU A 481 25.47 -27.10 16.23
N LEU A 482 26.62 -27.60 16.71
CA LEU A 482 27.73 -27.94 15.83
C LEU A 482 27.38 -29.22 15.07
N PRO A 483 27.68 -29.31 13.76
CA PRO A 483 27.57 -30.56 13.03
C PRO A 483 28.45 -31.61 13.74
N PRO A 484 28.03 -32.90 13.81
CA PRO A 484 28.89 -33.96 14.31
C PRO A 484 30.17 -33.93 13.46
N GLU A 485 31.29 -33.52 14.06
CA GLU A 485 32.53 -33.38 13.31
C GLU A 485 32.96 -34.72 12.74
N GLN A 486 33.63 -34.62 11.60
CA GLN A 486 34.66 -35.55 11.18
C GLN A 486 35.55 -35.85 12.40
N GLU A 487 35.29 -36.98 13.07
CA GLU A 487 36.23 -37.59 14.03
C GLU A 487 37.59 -37.88 13.36
#